data_AF-A0A5S3V2V2-F1
#
_entry.id   AF-A0A5S3V2V2-F1
#
_cell.length_a   1.000
_cell.length_b   1.000
_cell.length_c   1.000
_cell.angle_alpha   90.00
_cell.angle_beta   90.00
_cell.angle_gamma   90.00
#
_symmetry.space_group_name_H-M   'P 1'
#
loop_
_entity.id
_entity.type
_entity.pdbx_description
1 polymer ?
#
loop_
_entity_poly.entity_id
_entity_poly.type
_entity_poly.pdbx_seq_one_letter_code
_entity_poly.pdbx_strand_id
1 'polypeptide(L)'
;MRVSRFVKVESIISLFVGLIGVSCVFALMNYDRALNVDYKNYESNYNNDWHQFELGFEFLADFFQFFSLSFETFFMSVLFLIAILLFFLYRKPAIMLFALPNLILSSQGFIGTQLRYSLACIIFVIVFRKFHNSRLIYILAPITSVFHFGVILGAMFAIYQKLFFGVSNGLKSKKNVFFSLAFVLGLILLKLVIEYLLVSFGYSYYVGTKYNVGRSLAGTLYLIIALFFIVLLLVSKVKIVYPELVFLSFFVVIFSIVISDFTVISGRYYKLYLLLEPFLLYAFYKQVGRYYKGVPFWLLFLVLSLSKLSTLNLTFSLNF
;
A
#
# COMPACT_ATOMS: atom_id res chain seq x y z
N MET A 1 -4.06 -39.57 -10.08
CA MET A 1 -5.41 -39.11 -9.65
C MET A 1 -5.43 -38.26 -8.36
N ARG A 2 -4.55 -38.49 -7.35
CA ARG A 2 -4.51 -37.69 -6.09
C ARG A 2 -4.17 -36.20 -6.26
N VAL A 3 -3.27 -35.83 -7.16
CA VAL A 3 -2.82 -34.43 -7.37
C VAL A 3 -3.96 -33.49 -7.77
N SER A 4 -4.91 -33.95 -8.60
CA SER A 4 -6.04 -33.11 -9.04
C SER A 4 -7.03 -32.76 -7.93
N ARG A 5 -7.19 -33.64 -6.91
CA ARG A 5 -8.07 -33.37 -5.77
C ARG A 5 -7.46 -32.35 -4.82
N PHE A 6 -6.16 -32.43 -4.54
CA PHE A 6 -5.47 -31.46 -3.68
C PHE A 6 -5.47 -30.04 -4.27
N VAL A 7 -5.22 -29.92 -5.58
CA VAL A 7 -5.27 -28.61 -6.27
C VAL A 7 -6.68 -28.00 -6.21
N LYS A 8 -7.73 -28.82 -6.31
CA LYS A 8 -9.12 -28.36 -6.16
C LYS A 8 -9.44 -27.89 -4.74
N VAL A 9 -9.01 -28.61 -3.71
CA VAL A 9 -9.29 -28.25 -2.29
C VAL A 9 -8.58 -26.95 -1.91
N GLU A 10 -7.30 -26.77 -2.26
CA GLU A 10 -6.58 -25.52 -1.98
C GLU A 10 -7.19 -24.32 -2.69
N SER A 11 -7.67 -24.51 -3.93
CA SER A 11 -8.37 -23.46 -4.69
C SER A 11 -9.68 -23.06 -4.03
N ILE A 12 -10.45 -24.04 -3.51
CA ILE A 12 -11.72 -23.80 -2.85
C ILE A 12 -11.50 -23.05 -1.52
N ILE A 13 -10.55 -23.48 -0.68
CA ILE A 13 -10.23 -22.79 0.58
C ILE A 13 -9.75 -21.35 0.31
N SER A 14 -8.93 -21.15 -0.72
CA SER A 14 -8.47 -19.82 -1.13
C SER A 14 -9.62 -18.91 -1.52
N LEU A 15 -10.60 -19.45 -2.25
CA LEU A 15 -11.81 -18.72 -2.63
C LEU A 15 -12.63 -18.36 -1.38
N PHE A 16 -12.92 -19.32 -0.49
CA PHE A 16 -13.74 -19.07 0.70
C PHE A 16 -13.08 -18.06 1.65
N VAL A 17 -11.81 -18.25 2.02
CA VAL A 17 -11.11 -17.33 2.91
C VAL A 17 -11.00 -15.95 2.29
N GLY A 18 -10.74 -15.88 0.98
CA GLY A 18 -10.67 -14.62 0.25
C GLY A 18 -12.02 -13.89 0.23
N LEU A 19 -13.11 -14.59 -0.10
CA LEU A 19 -14.47 -14.01 -0.14
C LEU A 19 -14.93 -13.54 1.23
N ILE A 20 -14.76 -14.36 2.28
CA ILE A 20 -15.11 -13.97 3.66
C ILE A 20 -14.30 -12.75 4.08
N GLY A 21 -12.98 -12.79 3.90
CA GLY A 21 -12.09 -11.68 4.28
C GLY A 21 -12.46 -10.38 3.56
N VAL A 22 -12.66 -10.43 2.24
CA VAL A 22 -13.06 -9.24 1.47
C VAL A 22 -14.47 -8.76 1.82
N SER A 23 -15.42 -9.65 2.12
CA SER A 23 -16.77 -9.25 2.52
C SER A 23 -16.75 -8.50 3.86
N CYS A 24 -15.97 -8.97 4.83
CA CYS A 24 -15.77 -8.26 6.09
C CYS A 24 -15.16 -6.88 5.87
N VAL A 25 -14.14 -6.78 5.00
CA VAL A 25 -13.51 -5.48 4.69
C VAL A 25 -14.48 -4.55 3.96
N PHE A 26 -15.28 -5.07 3.03
CA PHE A 26 -16.28 -4.29 2.31
C PHE A 26 -17.33 -3.70 3.25
N ALA A 27 -17.84 -4.49 4.21
CA ALA A 27 -18.77 -4.00 5.21
C ALA A 27 -18.20 -2.83 6.04
N LEU A 28 -16.88 -2.86 6.32
CA LEU A 28 -16.19 -1.76 7.02
C LEU A 28 -15.87 -0.56 6.12
N MET A 29 -15.64 -0.79 4.82
CA MET A 29 -15.43 0.27 3.83
C MET A 29 -16.72 1.07 3.58
N ASN A 30 -17.87 0.40 3.63
CA ASN A 30 -19.19 1.03 3.47
C ASN A 30 -19.74 1.50 4.83
N TYR A 31 -18.99 2.37 5.49
CA TYR A 31 -19.38 2.97 6.76
C TYR A 31 -20.20 4.26 6.55
N ASP A 32 -20.66 4.85 7.65
CA ASP A 32 -21.48 6.07 7.63
C ASP A 32 -20.87 7.19 6.79
N ARG A 33 -21.61 7.61 5.76
CA ARG A 33 -21.21 8.66 4.82
C ARG A 33 -21.05 10.01 5.50
N ALA A 34 -21.78 10.28 6.58
CA ALA A 34 -21.65 11.52 7.35
C ALA A 34 -20.28 11.62 8.03
N LEU A 35 -19.63 10.49 8.30
CA LEU A 35 -18.29 10.41 8.89
C LEU A 35 -17.18 10.34 7.83
N ASN A 36 -17.54 10.22 6.55
CA ASN A 36 -16.60 10.19 5.45
C ASN A 36 -16.28 11.60 4.96
N VAL A 37 -15.09 12.06 5.33
CA VAL A 37 -14.60 13.42 5.05
C VAL A 37 -14.47 13.73 3.55
N ASP A 38 -14.34 12.71 2.70
CA ASP A 38 -14.19 12.89 1.25
C ASP A 38 -15.50 12.64 0.48
N TYR A 39 -16.53 12.07 1.10
CA TYR A 39 -17.78 11.67 0.42
C TYR A 39 -18.46 12.85 -0.29
N LYS A 40 -18.67 13.96 0.42
CA LYS A 40 -19.31 15.16 -0.15
C LYS A 40 -18.50 15.78 -1.29
N ASN A 41 -17.17 15.68 -1.23
CA ASN A 41 -16.31 16.19 -2.30
C ASN A 41 -16.45 15.34 -3.56
N TYR A 42 -16.52 14.00 -3.42
CA TYR A 42 -16.80 13.11 -4.54
C TYR A 42 -18.20 13.33 -5.12
N GLU A 43 -19.21 13.46 -4.26
CA GLU A 43 -20.59 13.71 -4.67
C GLU A 43 -20.74 15.02 -5.44
N SER A 44 -20.15 16.09 -4.92
CA SER A 44 -20.18 17.39 -5.57
C SER A 44 -19.47 17.39 -6.92
N ASN A 45 -18.32 16.72 -7.04
CA ASN A 45 -17.64 16.59 -8.33
C ASN A 45 -18.47 15.78 -9.34
N TYR A 46 -19.08 14.67 -8.89
CA TYR A 46 -19.91 13.80 -9.72
C TYR A 46 -21.22 14.47 -10.17
N ASN A 47 -21.86 15.28 -9.33
CA ASN A 47 -23.14 15.89 -9.70
C ASN A 47 -22.98 17.14 -10.58
N ASN A 48 -21.80 17.77 -10.56
CA ASN A 48 -21.57 19.05 -11.24
C ASN A 48 -20.53 18.97 -12.37
N ASP A 49 -20.03 17.79 -12.71
CA ASP A 49 -19.04 17.53 -13.79
C ASP A 49 -17.84 18.48 -13.75
N TRP A 50 -17.32 18.73 -12.54
CA TRP A 50 -16.22 19.67 -12.36
C TRP A 50 -14.88 19.16 -12.87
N HIS A 51 -14.74 17.84 -13.07
CA HIS A 51 -13.51 17.17 -13.48
C HIS A 51 -12.27 17.59 -12.65
N GLN A 52 -12.42 17.69 -11.33
CA GLN A 52 -11.36 18.16 -10.43
C GLN A 52 -10.39 17.05 -9.98
N PHE A 53 -10.72 15.79 -10.21
CA PHE A 53 -9.88 14.65 -9.87
C PHE A 53 -9.08 14.13 -11.06
N GLU A 54 -8.26 13.10 -10.82
CA GLU A 54 -7.39 12.54 -11.84
C GLU A 54 -8.17 11.76 -12.90
N LEU A 55 -7.68 11.82 -14.14
CA LEU A 55 -8.31 11.31 -15.35
C LEU A 55 -8.88 9.89 -15.23
N GLY A 56 -8.17 8.98 -14.55
CA GLY A 56 -8.63 7.60 -14.39
C GLY A 56 -9.85 7.47 -13.48
N PHE A 57 -9.98 8.33 -12.47
CA PHE A 57 -11.16 8.36 -11.60
C PHE A 57 -12.33 9.07 -12.28
N GLU A 58 -12.06 10.19 -12.97
CA GLU A 58 -13.08 10.91 -13.75
C GLU A 58 -13.66 10.01 -14.86
N PHE A 59 -12.82 9.27 -15.59
CA PHE A 59 -13.30 8.32 -16.58
C PHE A 59 -14.25 7.26 -16.00
N LEU A 60 -14.05 6.83 -14.75
CA LEU A 60 -15.00 5.94 -14.08
C LEU A 60 -16.31 6.67 -13.74
N ALA A 61 -16.26 7.92 -13.29
CA ALA A 61 -17.45 8.72 -13.00
C ALA A 61 -18.28 8.96 -14.28
N ASP A 62 -17.62 9.43 -15.35
CA ASP A 62 -18.22 9.70 -16.65
C ASP A 62 -18.94 8.49 -17.23
N PHE A 63 -18.37 7.28 -17.06
CA PHE A 63 -19.03 6.04 -17.49
C PHE A 63 -20.37 5.83 -16.80
N PHE A 64 -20.48 6.10 -15.49
CA PHE A 64 -21.74 5.95 -14.75
C PHE A 64 -22.73 7.07 -15.09
N GLN A 65 -22.26 8.31 -15.24
CA GLN A 65 -23.07 9.45 -15.66
C GLN A 65 -23.63 9.26 -17.06
N PHE A 66 -22.85 8.67 -17.98
CA PHE A 66 -23.30 8.33 -19.33
C PHE A 66 -24.55 7.44 -19.33
N PHE A 67 -24.66 6.53 -18.36
CA PHE A 67 -25.86 5.70 -18.14
C PHE A 67 -26.88 6.35 -17.19
N SER A 68 -26.69 7.62 -16.82
CA SER A 68 -27.53 8.38 -15.89
C SER A 68 -27.72 7.69 -14.54
N LEU A 69 -26.67 7.00 -14.05
CA LEU A 69 -26.68 6.35 -12.75
C LEU A 69 -26.42 7.36 -11.62
N SER A 70 -26.97 7.09 -10.43
CA SER A 70 -26.77 7.96 -9.26
C SER A 70 -25.34 7.90 -8.72
N PHE A 71 -24.92 8.95 -8.00
CA PHE A 71 -23.64 8.98 -7.30
C PHE A 71 -23.47 7.79 -6.35
N GLU A 72 -24.52 7.38 -5.65
CA GLU A 72 -24.47 6.21 -4.77
C GLU A 72 -24.12 4.93 -5.51
N THR A 73 -24.68 4.75 -6.71
CA THR A 73 -24.43 3.58 -7.55
C THR A 73 -22.96 3.56 -7.99
N PHE A 74 -22.44 4.71 -8.41
CA PHE A 74 -21.02 4.89 -8.72
C PHE A 74 -20.13 4.59 -7.51
N PHE A 75 -20.38 5.22 -6.37
CA PHE A 75 -19.59 5.08 -5.16
C PHE A 75 -19.53 3.63 -4.68
N MET A 76 -20.69 2.96 -4.61
CA MET A 76 -20.77 1.54 -4.23
C MET A 76 -20.05 0.63 -5.23
N SER A 77 -20.15 0.92 -6.52
CA SER A 77 -19.45 0.16 -7.56
C SER A 77 -17.93 0.30 -7.45
N VAL A 78 -17.43 1.48 -7.10
CA VAL A 78 -16.00 1.70 -6.84
C VAL A 78 -15.53 0.92 -5.60
N LEU A 79 -16.30 0.93 -4.50
CA LEU A 79 -15.98 0.11 -3.33
C LEU A 79 -15.94 -1.37 -3.67
N PHE A 80 -16.89 -1.84 -4.47
CA PHE A 80 -16.95 -3.23 -4.92
C PHE A 80 -15.76 -3.59 -5.83
N LEU A 81 -15.36 -2.69 -6.74
CA LEU A 81 -14.15 -2.85 -7.54
C LEU A 81 -12.90 -2.96 -6.66
N ILE A 82 -12.75 -2.10 -5.66
CA ILE A 82 -11.64 -2.18 -4.70
C ILE A 82 -11.62 -3.53 -3.98
N ALA A 83 -12.78 -4.02 -3.51
CA ALA A 83 -12.93 -5.32 -2.89
C ALA A 83 -12.46 -6.47 -3.80
N ILE A 84 -12.88 -6.47 -5.07
CA ILE A 84 -12.42 -7.44 -6.08
C ILE A 84 -10.89 -7.36 -6.28
N LEU A 85 -10.34 -6.16 -6.38
CA LEU A 85 -8.89 -5.98 -6.56
C LEU A 85 -8.11 -6.47 -5.34
N LEU A 86 -8.61 -6.25 -4.11
CA LEU A 86 -8.02 -6.78 -2.88
C LEU A 86 -8.04 -8.32 -2.86
N PHE A 87 -9.12 -8.94 -3.32
CA PHE A 87 -9.20 -10.39 -3.48
C PHE A 87 -8.09 -10.91 -4.43
N PHE A 88 -7.92 -10.27 -5.58
CA PHE A 88 -6.85 -10.64 -6.52
C PHE A 88 -5.45 -10.43 -5.95
N LEU A 89 -5.24 -9.33 -5.22
CA LEU A 89 -3.98 -9.03 -4.58
C LEU A 89 -3.62 -10.08 -3.52
N TYR A 90 -4.57 -10.46 -2.65
CA TYR A 90 -4.35 -11.38 -1.53
C TYR A 90 -4.94 -12.77 -1.73
N ARG A 91 -4.98 -13.27 -2.97
CA ARG A 91 -5.57 -14.58 -3.33
C ARG A 91 -5.09 -15.80 -2.54
N LYS A 92 -3.93 -15.73 -1.85
CA LYS A 92 -3.41 -16.83 -1.05
C LYS A 92 -3.98 -16.72 0.37
N PRO A 93 -4.62 -17.77 0.93
CA PRO A 93 -5.28 -17.69 2.23
C PRO A 93 -4.39 -17.14 3.35
N ALA A 94 -3.14 -17.62 3.44
CA ALA A 94 -2.21 -17.14 4.45
C ALA A 94 -1.87 -15.64 4.30
N ILE A 95 -1.79 -15.13 3.07
CA ILE A 95 -1.54 -13.69 2.84
C ILE A 95 -2.80 -12.90 3.18
N MET A 96 -3.99 -13.39 2.82
CA MET A 96 -5.25 -12.75 3.22
C MET A 96 -5.39 -12.65 4.74
N LEU A 97 -5.06 -13.73 5.48
CA LEU A 97 -5.08 -13.73 6.94
C LEU A 97 -4.12 -12.67 7.53
N PHE A 98 -2.91 -12.55 6.98
CA PHE A 98 -1.98 -11.49 7.40
C PHE A 98 -2.38 -10.09 6.93
N ALA A 99 -3.17 -9.98 5.86
CA ALA A 99 -3.69 -8.72 5.35
C ALA A 99 -4.88 -8.20 6.15
N LEU A 100 -5.70 -9.09 6.70
CA LEU A 100 -6.95 -8.74 7.36
C LEU A 100 -6.80 -7.65 8.46
N PRO A 101 -5.81 -7.72 9.37
CA PRO A 101 -5.56 -6.64 10.33
C PRO A 101 -5.34 -5.27 9.68
N ASN A 102 -4.52 -5.22 8.62
CA ASN A 102 -4.21 -3.98 7.91
C ASN A 102 -5.41 -3.45 7.15
N LEU A 103 -6.21 -4.35 6.56
CA LEU A 103 -7.41 -3.99 5.82
C LEU A 103 -8.52 -3.49 6.74
N ILE A 104 -8.70 -4.10 7.91
CA ILE A 104 -9.62 -3.63 8.94
C ILE A 104 -9.21 -2.22 9.40
N LEU A 105 -7.95 -2.03 9.79
CA LEU A 105 -7.42 -0.72 10.22
C LEU A 105 -7.57 0.35 9.13
N SER A 106 -7.35 -0.03 7.88
CA SER A 106 -7.32 0.90 6.75
C SER A 106 -8.69 1.12 6.11
N SER A 107 -9.72 0.36 6.50
CA SER A 107 -11.05 0.37 5.87
C SER A 107 -11.67 1.77 5.85
N GLN A 108 -11.78 2.43 7.00
CA GLN A 108 -12.39 3.76 7.13
C GLN A 108 -11.39 4.93 6.95
N GLY A 109 -10.09 4.71 7.17
CA GLY A 109 -9.07 5.76 7.08
C GLY A 109 -8.37 5.88 5.72
N PHE A 110 -8.54 4.88 4.85
CA PHE A 110 -7.85 4.80 3.56
C PHE A 110 -8.76 4.21 2.48
N ILE A 111 -9.17 2.96 2.63
CA ILE A 111 -9.75 2.15 1.54
C ILE A 111 -11.15 2.64 1.14
N GLY A 112 -12.02 2.97 2.10
CA GLY A 112 -13.37 3.48 1.89
C GLY A 112 -13.49 5.01 1.79
N THR A 113 -12.40 5.74 2.01
CA THR A 113 -12.39 7.22 2.09
C THR A 113 -11.55 7.81 0.97
N GLN A 114 -10.30 7.40 0.86
CA GLN A 114 -9.38 7.87 -0.17
C GLN A 114 -9.45 6.96 -1.38
N LEU A 115 -10.62 6.84 -2.01
CA LEU A 115 -10.92 5.87 -3.08
C LEU A 115 -9.90 5.95 -4.23
N ARG A 116 -9.62 7.16 -4.70
CA ARG A 116 -8.64 7.47 -5.75
C ARG A 116 -7.26 6.89 -5.44
N TYR A 117 -6.73 7.23 -4.26
CA TYR A 117 -5.41 6.77 -3.82
C TYR A 117 -5.39 5.25 -3.57
N SER A 118 -6.47 4.70 -3.03
CA SER A 118 -6.61 3.26 -2.78
C SER A 118 -6.60 2.45 -4.06
N LEU A 119 -7.40 2.84 -5.06
CA LEU A 119 -7.38 2.25 -6.40
C LEU A 119 -5.98 2.32 -7.01
N ALA A 120 -5.36 3.50 -7.02
CA ALA A 120 -4.02 3.70 -7.56
C ALA A 120 -3.00 2.74 -6.92
N CYS A 121 -2.97 2.66 -5.59
CA CYS A 121 -2.06 1.79 -4.87
C CYS A 121 -2.33 0.30 -5.10
N ILE A 122 -3.58 -0.15 -5.06
CA ILE A 122 -3.90 -1.57 -5.22
C ILE A 122 -3.58 -2.02 -6.65
N ILE A 123 -3.99 -1.26 -7.66
CA ILE A 123 -3.66 -1.54 -9.07
C ILE A 123 -2.14 -1.54 -9.26
N PHE A 124 -1.43 -0.56 -8.70
CA PHE A 124 0.03 -0.49 -8.74
C PHE A 124 0.68 -1.76 -8.19
N VAL A 125 0.30 -2.21 -7.00
CA VAL A 125 0.90 -3.41 -6.39
C VAL A 125 0.58 -4.67 -7.20
N ILE A 126 -0.64 -4.79 -7.75
CA ILE A 126 -1.01 -5.90 -8.63
C ILE A 126 -0.14 -5.92 -9.91
N VAL A 127 -0.03 -4.76 -10.57
CA VAL A 127 0.79 -4.57 -11.77
C VAL A 127 2.25 -4.87 -11.48
N PHE A 128 2.81 -4.27 -10.43
CA PHE A 128 4.20 -4.45 -10.05
C PHE A 128 4.51 -5.91 -9.76
N ARG A 129 3.71 -6.56 -8.93
CA ARG A 129 3.89 -7.98 -8.61
C ARG A 129 3.91 -8.86 -9.87
N LYS A 130 3.01 -8.62 -10.82
CA LYS A 130 2.89 -9.41 -12.05
C LYS A 130 3.99 -9.11 -13.07
N PHE A 131 4.42 -7.85 -13.18
CA PHE A 131 5.25 -7.38 -14.29
C PHE A 131 6.64 -6.85 -13.87
N HIS A 132 7.06 -6.95 -12.61
CA HIS A 132 8.35 -6.39 -12.14
C HIS A 132 9.56 -6.78 -13.01
N ASN A 133 9.62 -8.00 -13.52
CA ASN A 133 10.71 -8.45 -14.41
C ASN A 133 10.48 -8.12 -15.89
N SER A 134 9.26 -7.74 -16.29
CA SER A 134 8.90 -7.43 -17.68
C SER A 134 9.22 -5.98 -18.03
N ARG A 135 9.62 -5.71 -19.28
CA ARG A 135 9.74 -4.34 -19.84
C ARG A 135 8.43 -3.54 -19.73
N LEU A 136 7.28 -4.22 -19.71
CA LEU A 136 5.98 -3.57 -19.56
C LEU A 136 5.84 -2.72 -18.29
N ILE A 137 6.60 -3.01 -17.22
CA ILE A 137 6.51 -2.22 -15.99
C ILE A 137 6.90 -0.74 -16.17
N TYR A 138 7.74 -0.42 -17.17
CA TYR A 138 8.09 0.97 -17.47
C TYR A 138 6.89 1.81 -17.92
N ILE A 139 5.87 1.15 -18.46
CA ILE A 139 4.64 1.79 -18.95
C ILE A 139 3.52 1.58 -17.92
N LEU A 140 3.32 0.34 -17.46
CA LEU A 140 2.19 -0.02 -16.62
C LEU A 140 2.29 0.56 -15.20
N ALA A 141 3.49 0.70 -14.61
CA ALA A 141 3.60 1.28 -13.27
C ALA A 141 3.29 2.79 -13.25
N PRO A 142 3.82 3.64 -14.16
CA PRO A 142 3.42 5.04 -14.22
C PRO A 142 1.93 5.23 -14.52
N ILE A 143 1.34 4.40 -15.39
CA ILE A 143 -0.09 4.48 -15.75
C ILE A 143 -0.99 4.41 -14.52
N THR A 144 -0.63 3.71 -13.44
CA THR A 144 -1.51 3.67 -12.25
C THR A 144 -1.69 5.03 -11.58
N SER A 145 -0.83 6.00 -11.90
CA SER A 145 -0.92 7.39 -11.42
C SER A 145 -2.09 8.15 -12.04
N VAL A 146 -2.72 7.63 -13.10
CA VAL A 146 -3.96 8.21 -13.66
C VAL A 146 -5.10 8.20 -12.65
N PHE A 147 -5.07 7.31 -11.65
CA PHE A 147 -6.08 7.30 -10.56
C PHE A 147 -5.70 8.23 -9.41
N HIS A 148 -4.40 8.46 -9.16
CA HIS A 148 -3.91 9.40 -8.16
C HIS A 148 -2.39 9.62 -8.33
N PHE A 149 -1.95 10.87 -8.53
CA PHE A 149 -0.54 11.18 -8.79
C PHE A 149 0.41 10.75 -7.66
N GLY A 150 -0.09 10.74 -6.42
CA GLY A 150 0.66 10.31 -5.23
C GLY A 150 1.22 8.88 -5.25
N VAL A 151 0.93 8.03 -6.24
CA VAL A 151 1.58 6.71 -6.42
C VAL A 151 2.84 6.78 -7.28
N ILE A 152 3.12 7.92 -7.95
CA ILE A 152 4.19 8.04 -8.93
C ILE A 152 5.58 7.75 -8.36
N LEU A 153 5.90 8.17 -7.13
CA LEU A 153 7.20 7.84 -6.55
C LEU A 153 7.30 6.34 -6.25
N GLY A 154 6.19 5.68 -5.91
CA GLY A 154 6.13 4.23 -5.81
C GLY A 154 6.48 3.55 -7.14
N ALA A 155 5.95 4.06 -8.26
CA ALA A 155 6.31 3.61 -9.59
C ALA A 155 7.80 3.89 -9.92
N MET A 156 8.34 5.05 -9.53
CA MET A 156 9.76 5.35 -9.67
C MET A 156 10.65 4.40 -8.86
N PHE A 157 10.25 4.04 -7.64
CA PHE A 157 10.96 3.05 -6.82
C PHE A 157 10.96 1.66 -7.46
N ALA A 158 9.82 1.25 -8.04
CA ALA A 158 9.73 0.01 -8.80
C ALA A 158 10.66 0.00 -10.03
N ILE A 159 10.75 1.11 -10.76
CA ILE A 159 11.65 1.26 -11.91
C ILE A 159 13.11 1.26 -11.45
N TYR A 160 13.43 2.02 -10.39
CA TYR A 160 14.77 2.07 -9.78
C TYR A 160 15.23 0.67 -9.34
N GLN A 161 14.38 -0.06 -8.64
CA GLN A 161 14.62 -1.44 -8.25
C GLN A 161 14.98 -2.30 -9.46
N LYS A 162 14.16 -2.26 -10.51
CA LYS A 162 14.39 -3.07 -11.71
C LYS A 162 15.71 -2.76 -12.41
N LEU A 163 16.07 -1.48 -12.50
CA LEU A 163 17.27 -1.05 -13.21
C LEU A 163 18.55 -1.44 -12.46
N PHE A 164 18.54 -1.31 -11.13
CA PHE A 164 19.77 -1.35 -10.35
C PHE A 164 19.93 -2.60 -9.48
N PHE A 165 18.85 -3.29 -9.11
CA PHE A 165 18.87 -4.36 -8.11
C PHE A 165 18.73 -5.76 -8.71
N GLY A 166 19.66 -6.63 -8.32
CA GLY A 166 19.47 -8.07 -8.44
C GLY A 166 18.58 -8.57 -7.30
N VAL A 167 17.26 -8.50 -7.47
CA VAL A 167 16.25 -8.79 -6.44
C VAL A 167 16.44 -10.18 -5.78
N SER A 168 16.89 -11.18 -6.53
CA SER A 168 17.19 -12.53 -6.02
C SER A 168 18.32 -12.58 -4.98
N ASN A 169 19.23 -11.61 -5.03
CA ASN A 169 20.47 -11.61 -4.24
C ASN A 169 20.31 -10.88 -2.91
N GLY A 170 19.17 -10.22 -2.66
CA GLY A 170 18.94 -9.44 -1.45
C GLY A 170 20.03 -8.37 -1.24
N LEU A 171 20.31 -8.00 0.01
CA LEU A 171 21.40 -7.06 0.35
C LEU A 171 22.76 -7.75 0.54
N LYS A 172 22.91 -9.01 0.09
CA LYS A 172 24.21 -9.71 0.11
C LYS A 172 25.15 -9.23 -0.99
N SER A 173 24.60 -8.71 -2.08
CA SER A 173 25.40 -8.16 -3.17
C SER A 173 25.90 -6.77 -2.80
N LYS A 174 27.23 -6.55 -2.90
CA LYS A 174 27.84 -5.22 -2.74
C LYS A 174 27.19 -4.17 -3.66
N LYS A 175 26.78 -4.58 -4.88
CA LYS A 175 26.04 -3.74 -5.83
C LYS A 175 24.72 -3.25 -5.23
N ASN A 176 23.93 -4.15 -4.66
CA ASN A 176 22.63 -3.79 -4.06
C ASN A 176 22.83 -2.89 -2.82
N VAL A 177 23.84 -3.15 -1.98
CA VAL A 177 24.18 -2.26 -0.86
C VAL A 177 24.54 -0.85 -1.34
N PHE A 178 25.41 -0.76 -2.36
CA PHE A 178 25.79 0.52 -2.96
C PHE A 178 24.57 1.30 -3.47
N PHE A 179 23.68 0.66 -4.24
CA PHE A 179 22.48 1.33 -4.73
C PHE A 179 21.48 1.66 -3.60
N SER A 180 21.40 0.86 -2.54
CA SER A 180 20.59 1.22 -1.37
C SER A 180 21.10 2.49 -0.69
N LEU A 181 22.42 2.62 -0.53
CA LEU A 181 23.04 3.83 0.02
C LEU A 181 22.85 5.02 -0.92
N ALA A 182 23.05 4.84 -2.23
CA ALA A 182 22.82 5.88 -3.23
C ALA A 182 21.35 6.36 -3.24
N PHE A 183 20.39 5.45 -3.06
CA PHE A 183 18.99 5.78 -2.91
C PHE A 183 18.73 6.64 -1.67
N VAL A 184 19.25 6.24 -0.50
CA VAL A 184 19.09 7.00 0.75
C VAL A 184 19.69 8.40 0.61
N LEU A 185 20.91 8.52 0.10
CA LEU A 185 21.57 9.80 -0.14
C LEU A 185 20.78 10.66 -1.13
N GLY A 186 20.30 10.06 -2.23
CA GLY A 186 19.46 10.73 -3.22
C GLY A 186 18.17 11.28 -2.62
N LEU A 187 17.53 10.54 -1.70
CA LEU A 187 16.32 11.01 -1.01
C LEU A 187 16.60 12.17 -0.05
N ILE A 188 17.73 12.14 0.67
CA ILE A 188 18.13 13.25 1.54
C ILE A 188 18.36 14.51 0.70
N LEU A 189 19.08 14.38 -0.42
CA LEU A 189 19.28 15.50 -1.35
C LEU A 189 17.96 16.00 -1.94
N LEU A 190 17.06 15.09 -2.35
CA LEU A 190 15.74 15.45 -2.86
C LEU A 190 14.93 16.24 -1.82
N LYS A 191 14.95 15.83 -0.56
CA LYS A 191 14.29 16.54 0.54
C LYS A 191 14.82 17.97 0.65
N LEU A 192 16.14 18.14 0.69
CA LEU A 192 16.77 19.46 0.78
C LEU A 192 16.40 20.35 -0.42
N VAL A 193 16.36 19.79 -1.63
CA VAL A 193 15.94 20.52 -2.83
C VAL A 193 14.48 20.95 -2.73
N ILE A 194 13.57 20.07 -2.29
CA ILE A 194 12.14 20.41 -2.13
C ILE A 194 11.98 21.54 -1.11
N GLU A 195 12.63 21.44 0.05
CA GLU A 195 12.61 22.47 1.09
C GLU A 195 13.14 23.80 0.56
N TYR A 196 14.27 23.78 -0.15
CA TYR A 196 14.83 24.97 -0.79
C TYR A 196 13.85 25.61 -1.78
N LEU A 197 13.26 24.82 -2.70
CA LEU A 197 12.31 25.34 -3.68
C LEU A 197 11.08 25.94 -3.01
N LEU A 198 10.53 25.31 -1.97
CA LEU A 198 9.40 25.87 -1.21
C LEU A 198 9.77 27.24 -0.60
N VAL A 199 10.95 27.37 -0.01
CA VAL A 199 11.41 28.66 0.52
C VAL A 199 11.61 29.68 -0.60
N SER A 200 12.31 29.31 -1.67
CA SER A 200 12.65 30.21 -2.77
C SER A 200 11.44 30.73 -3.55
N PHE A 201 10.37 29.95 -3.69
CA PHE A 201 9.14 30.37 -4.36
C PHE A 201 8.13 31.09 -3.43
N GLY A 202 8.55 31.50 -2.23
CA GLY A 202 7.67 32.25 -1.30
C GLY A 202 6.62 31.38 -0.62
N TYR A 203 6.74 30.06 -0.69
CA TYR A 203 5.91 29.08 0.03
C TYR A 203 6.41 28.86 1.47
N SER A 204 6.92 29.91 2.11
CA SER A 204 7.41 29.86 3.50
C SER A 204 6.33 29.43 4.49
N TYR A 205 5.05 29.71 4.19
CA TYR A 205 3.89 29.23 4.94
C TYR A 205 3.63 27.72 4.78
N TYR A 206 4.39 26.98 3.98
CA TYR A 206 4.41 25.51 4.03
C TYR A 206 5.54 24.98 4.90
N VAL A 207 6.57 25.80 5.20
CA VAL A 207 7.70 25.43 6.03
C VAL A 207 7.39 25.77 7.49
N GLY A 208 7.17 24.74 8.31
CA GLY A 208 6.89 24.89 9.74
C GLY A 208 5.40 25.11 10.07
N THR A 209 4.49 24.89 9.12
CA THR A 209 3.04 24.99 9.34
C THR A 209 2.37 23.62 9.47
N LYS A 210 1.03 23.59 9.58
CA LYS A 210 0.23 22.36 9.73
C LYS A 210 0.47 21.29 8.65
N TYR A 211 1.03 21.66 7.50
CA TYR A 211 1.38 20.76 6.40
C TYR A 211 2.80 20.17 6.51
N ASN A 212 3.65 20.78 7.34
CA ASN A 212 4.98 20.31 7.75
C ASN A 212 4.98 19.94 9.25
N VAL A 213 3.90 19.30 9.69
CA VAL A 213 3.85 18.67 11.00
C VAL A 213 4.49 17.30 10.86
N GLY A 214 5.49 17.03 11.67
CA GLY A 214 6.16 15.74 11.69
C GLY A 214 5.23 14.61 12.12
N ARG A 215 5.48 13.43 11.59
CA ARG A 215 4.75 12.21 11.96
C ARG A 215 4.91 11.93 13.45
N SER A 216 3.88 11.35 14.07
CA SER A 216 3.95 10.93 15.47
C SER A 216 5.13 9.99 15.74
N LEU A 217 5.76 10.15 16.91
CA LEU A 217 6.90 9.33 17.33
C LEU A 217 6.58 7.83 17.26
N ALA A 218 5.39 7.42 17.70
CA ALA A 218 4.93 6.03 17.61
C ALA A 218 4.91 5.50 16.16
N GLY A 219 4.41 6.32 15.22
CA GLY A 219 4.39 5.97 13.80
C GLY A 219 5.79 5.85 13.19
N THR A 220 6.70 6.73 13.58
CA THR A 220 8.11 6.71 13.14
C THR A 220 8.85 5.50 13.71
N LEU A 221 8.69 5.21 15.01
CA LEU A 221 9.27 4.02 15.65
C LEU A 221 8.79 2.72 15.00
N TYR A 222 7.51 2.62 14.69
CA TYR A 222 6.98 1.47 13.96
C TYR A 222 7.65 1.30 12.58
N LEU A 223 7.85 2.37 11.82
CA LEU A 223 8.55 2.32 10.53
C LEU A 223 10.02 1.90 10.68
N ILE A 224 10.72 2.37 11.72
CA ILE A 224 12.11 1.97 12.00
C ILE A 224 12.18 0.48 12.32
N ILE A 225 11.26 -0.03 13.15
CA ILE A 225 11.22 -1.45 13.50
C ILE A 225 10.85 -2.29 12.27
N ALA A 226 9.88 -1.84 11.47
CA ALA A 226 9.54 -2.47 10.20
C ALA A 226 10.75 -2.53 9.24
N LEU A 227 11.53 -1.44 9.15
CA LEU A 227 12.76 -1.40 8.36
C LEU A 227 13.79 -2.41 8.85
N PHE A 228 13.97 -2.55 10.16
CA PHE A 228 14.85 -3.56 10.75
C PHE A 228 14.46 -4.97 10.28
N PHE A 229 13.18 -5.33 10.37
CA PHE A 229 12.69 -6.62 9.87
C PHE A 229 12.86 -6.77 8.35
N ILE A 230 12.59 -5.74 7.56
CA ILE A 230 12.84 -5.77 6.11
C ILE A 230 14.32 -6.06 5.82
N VAL A 231 15.23 -5.39 6.50
CA VAL A 231 16.68 -5.59 6.34
C VAL A 231 17.07 -7.02 6.73
N LEU A 232 16.52 -7.56 7.83
CA LEU A 232 16.74 -8.96 8.24
C LEU A 232 16.34 -9.95 7.14
N LEU A 233 15.21 -9.76 6.45
CA LEU A 233 14.84 -10.59 5.29
C LEU A 233 15.86 -10.45 4.17
N LEU A 234 16.22 -9.21 3.82
CA LEU A 234 17.07 -8.92 2.67
C LEU A 234 18.51 -9.44 2.85
N VAL A 235 19.03 -9.52 4.07
CA VAL A 235 20.36 -10.10 4.34
C VAL A 235 20.32 -11.62 4.59
N SER A 236 19.14 -12.18 4.86
CA SER A 236 19.00 -13.59 5.24
C SER A 236 19.52 -14.54 4.16
N LYS A 237 20.24 -15.59 4.58
CA LYS A 237 20.89 -16.58 3.70
C LYS A 237 19.90 -17.35 2.80
N VAL A 238 18.65 -17.48 3.24
CA VAL A 238 17.61 -18.26 2.55
C VAL A 238 17.00 -17.46 1.39
N LYS A 239 16.46 -18.16 0.39
CA LYS A 239 15.71 -17.55 -0.73
C LYS A 239 14.42 -16.89 -0.21
N ILE A 240 14.29 -15.59 -0.43
CA ILE A 240 13.15 -14.79 -0.01
C ILE A 240 11.96 -15.08 -0.93
N VAL A 241 10.75 -15.17 -0.34
CA VAL A 241 9.50 -15.28 -1.09
C VAL A 241 8.96 -13.87 -1.35
N TYR A 242 8.54 -13.57 -2.59
CA TYR A 242 8.18 -12.22 -3.05
C TYR A 242 9.29 -11.17 -2.83
N PRO A 243 10.55 -11.46 -3.20
CA PRO A 243 11.67 -10.54 -2.97
C PRO A 243 11.43 -9.16 -3.61
N GLU A 244 10.68 -9.10 -4.71
CA GLU A 244 10.31 -7.86 -5.39
C GLU A 244 9.47 -6.93 -4.50
N LEU A 245 8.54 -7.48 -3.72
CA LEU A 245 7.69 -6.71 -2.80
C LEU A 245 8.43 -6.33 -1.53
N VAL A 246 9.38 -7.17 -1.08
CA VAL A 246 10.25 -6.85 0.07
C VAL A 246 11.17 -5.67 -0.27
N PHE A 247 11.77 -5.63 -1.46
CA PHE A 247 12.56 -4.48 -1.90
C PHE A 247 11.72 -3.23 -2.11
N LEU A 248 10.53 -3.35 -2.71
CA LEU A 248 9.64 -2.18 -2.81
C LEU A 248 9.29 -1.63 -1.43
N SER A 249 9.01 -2.52 -0.46
CA SER A 249 8.73 -2.13 0.92
C SER A 249 9.93 -1.43 1.56
N PHE A 250 11.15 -1.91 1.31
CA PHE A 250 12.38 -1.25 1.76
C PHE A 250 12.45 0.21 1.29
N PHE A 251 12.24 0.46 0.00
CA PHE A 251 12.27 1.82 -0.55
C PHE A 251 11.14 2.70 -0.02
N VAL A 252 9.91 2.16 0.04
CA VAL A 252 8.73 2.88 0.55
C VAL A 252 8.89 3.26 2.03
N VAL A 253 9.41 2.35 2.86
CA VAL A 253 9.64 2.60 4.29
C VAL A 253 10.74 3.62 4.51
N ILE A 254 11.88 3.48 3.81
CA ILE A 254 12.96 4.48 3.88
C ILE A 254 12.46 5.86 3.46
N PHE A 255 11.72 5.94 2.34
CA PHE A 255 11.14 7.20 1.89
C PHE A 255 10.23 7.82 2.95
N SER A 256 9.34 7.00 3.55
CA SER A 256 8.42 7.45 4.60
C SER A 256 9.13 7.95 5.85
N ILE A 257 10.31 7.40 6.18
CA ILE A 257 11.15 7.84 7.30
C ILE A 257 11.89 9.13 6.94
N VAL A 258 12.56 9.21 5.79
CA VAL A 258 13.34 10.40 5.39
C VAL A 258 12.45 11.65 5.31
N ILE A 259 11.22 11.47 4.83
CA ILE A 259 10.24 12.55 4.66
C ILE A 259 9.22 12.63 5.81
N SER A 260 9.57 12.09 6.99
CA SER A 260 8.69 12.06 8.17
C SER A 260 8.16 13.43 8.60
N ASP A 261 8.88 14.50 8.30
CA ASP A 261 8.51 15.87 8.63
C ASP A 261 7.28 16.34 7.82
N PHE A 262 7.04 15.71 6.66
CA PHE A 262 5.86 15.93 5.83
C PHE A 262 4.81 14.83 6.07
N THR A 263 4.03 14.94 7.15
CA THR A 263 3.06 13.89 7.57
C THR A 263 2.12 13.44 6.46
N VAL A 264 1.65 14.34 5.59
CA VAL A 264 0.72 13.97 4.50
C VAL A 264 1.40 13.04 3.49
N ILE A 265 2.64 13.35 3.09
CA ILE A 265 3.39 12.53 2.11
C ILE A 265 3.82 11.23 2.78
N SER A 266 4.48 11.30 3.95
CA SER A 266 4.89 10.12 4.72
C SER A 266 3.70 9.20 5.04
N GLY A 267 2.53 9.77 5.37
CA GLY A 267 1.30 9.05 5.65
C GLY A 267 0.76 8.29 4.44
N ARG A 268 0.82 8.86 3.24
CA ARG A 268 0.43 8.18 1.99
C ARG A 268 1.31 6.96 1.72
N TYR A 269 2.63 7.12 1.77
CA TYR A 269 3.55 6.00 1.53
C TYR A 269 3.53 4.95 2.64
N TYR A 270 3.18 5.33 3.87
CA TYR A 270 2.84 4.36 4.90
C TYR A 270 1.60 3.54 4.59
N LYS A 271 0.53 4.15 4.06
CA LYS A 271 -0.66 3.42 3.60
C LYS A 271 -0.32 2.44 2.47
N LEU A 272 0.56 2.83 1.54
CA LEU A 272 1.10 1.92 0.54
C LEU A 272 1.89 0.78 1.19
N TYR A 273 2.73 1.06 2.19
CA TYR A 273 3.43 0.03 2.97
C TYR A 273 2.47 -0.94 3.66
N LEU A 274 1.34 -0.47 4.21
CA LEU A 274 0.33 -1.35 4.83
C LEU A 274 -0.26 -2.36 3.84
N LEU A 275 -0.30 -2.05 2.53
CA LEU A 275 -0.67 -3.03 1.50
C LEU A 275 0.45 -4.02 1.16
N LEU A 276 1.71 -3.64 1.39
CA LEU A 276 2.85 -4.50 1.13
C LEU A 276 3.16 -5.42 2.32
N GLU A 277 3.01 -4.94 3.56
CA GLU A 277 3.34 -5.63 4.82
C GLU A 277 2.86 -7.09 4.90
N PRO A 278 1.65 -7.48 4.44
CA PRO A 278 1.20 -8.87 4.48
C PRO A 278 2.10 -9.83 3.70
N PHE A 279 2.73 -9.35 2.62
CA PHE A 279 3.71 -10.13 1.85
C PHE A 279 5.03 -10.30 2.62
N LEU A 280 5.44 -9.31 3.43
CA LEU A 280 6.61 -9.40 4.30
C LEU A 280 6.38 -10.39 5.44
N LEU A 281 5.22 -10.32 6.09
CA LEU A 281 4.82 -11.27 7.13
C LEU A 281 4.81 -12.70 6.58
N TYR A 282 4.28 -12.88 5.37
CA TYR A 282 4.29 -14.17 4.68
C TYR A 282 5.72 -14.62 4.30
N ALA A 283 6.57 -13.70 3.83
CA ALA A 283 7.97 -13.99 3.51
C ALA A 283 8.74 -14.44 4.77
N PHE A 284 8.59 -13.71 5.88
CA PHE A 284 9.14 -14.08 7.19
C PHE A 284 8.64 -15.42 7.67
N TYR A 285 7.32 -15.67 7.59
CA TYR A 285 6.73 -16.95 7.98
C TYR A 285 7.35 -18.11 7.19
N LYS A 286 7.50 -17.98 5.88
CA LYS A 286 8.07 -19.04 5.02
C LYS A 286 9.57 -19.23 5.20
N GLN A 287 10.30 -18.17 5.51
CA GLN A 287 11.76 -18.19 5.56
C GLN A 287 12.29 -18.49 6.95
N VAL A 288 11.78 -17.78 7.95
CA VAL A 288 12.28 -17.74 9.32
C VAL A 288 11.37 -18.57 10.23
N GLY A 289 10.04 -18.47 10.07
CA GLY A 289 9.07 -19.24 10.87
C GLY A 289 9.11 -20.77 10.66
N ARG A 290 9.70 -21.26 9.56
CA ARG A 290 9.91 -22.70 9.35
C ARG A 290 11.09 -23.28 10.15
N TYR A 291 12.03 -22.45 10.58
CA TYR A 291 13.09 -22.85 11.49
C TYR A 291 12.64 -22.54 12.91
N TYR A 292 12.67 -23.52 13.83
CA TYR A 292 12.21 -23.33 15.21
C TYR A 292 12.85 -22.11 15.91
N LYS A 293 14.12 -21.82 15.59
CA LYS A 293 14.86 -20.64 16.10
C LYS A 293 14.38 -19.30 15.53
N GLY A 294 13.67 -19.30 14.42
CA GLY A 294 13.14 -18.11 13.76
C GLY A 294 11.70 -17.76 14.12
N VAL A 295 10.94 -18.72 14.68
CA VAL A 295 9.56 -18.49 15.14
C VAL A 295 9.44 -17.28 16.07
N PRO A 296 10.34 -17.05 17.05
CA PRO A 296 10.27 -15.86 17.92
C PRO A 296 10.36 -14.53 17.16
N PHE A 297 11.22 -14.43 16.14
CA PHE A 297 11.34 -13.21 15.33
C PHE A 297 10.11 -12.97 14.47
N TRP A 298 9.53 -14.02 13.90
CA TRP A 298 8.29 -13.91 13.15
C TRP A 298 7.12 -13.53 14.06
N LEU A 299 6.99 -14.14 15.25
CA LEU A 299 5.98 -13.78 16.24
C LEU A 299 6.14 -12.34 16.70
N LEU A 300 7.37 -11.88 16.95
CA LEU A 300 7.64 -10.50 17.31
C LEU A 300 7.18 -9.54 16.22
N PHE A 301 7.54 -9.81 14.95
CA PHE A 301 7.08 -8.98 13.84
C PHE A 301 5.56 -8.98 13.71
N LEU A 302 4.92 -10.15 13.85
CA LEU A 302 3.46 -10.26 13.84
C LEU A 302 2.81 -9.45 14.98
N VAL A 303 3.29 -9.57 16.20
CA VAL A 303 2.77 -8.83 17.37
C VAL A 303 2.90 -7.33 17.15
N LEU A 304 4.04 -6.87 16.61
CA LEU A 304 4.24 -5.46 16.25
C LEU A 304 3.31 -5.02 15.11
N SER A 305 3.12 -5.86 14.08
CA SER A 305 2.16 -5.61 13.01
C SER A 305 0.72 -5.57 13.52
N LEU A 306 0.39 -6.29 14.60
CA LEU A 306 -0.94 -6.29 15.21
C LEU A 306 -1.12 -5.17 16.24
N SER A 307 -0.04 -4.66 16.85
CA SER A 307 -0.13 -3.65 17.90
C SER A 307 -0.78 -2.35 17.43
N LYS A 308 -0.67 -2.01 16.13
CA LYS A 308 -1.39 -0.88 15.52
C LYS A 308 -2.91 -1.01 15.53
N LEU A 309 -3.46 -2.19 15.81
CA LEU A 309 -4.90 -2.32 16.07
C LEU A 309 -5.32 -1.67 17.39
N SER A 310 -4.40 -1.34 18.30
CA SER A 310 -4.72 -0.58 19.50
C SER A 310 -5.14 0.87 19.19
N THR A 311 -4.79 1.39 18.01
CA THR A 311 -5.20 2.73 17.56
C THR A 311 -6.51 2.71 16.79
N LEU A 312 -7.20 1.58 16.76
CA LEU A 312 -8.41 1.37 16.00
C LEU A 312 -9.62 1.98 16.72
N ASN A 313 -9.95 3.22 16.36
CA ASN A 313 -11.24 3.82 16.71
C ASN A 313 -12.21 3.61 15.54
N LEU A 314 -12.86 2.45 15.48
CA LEU A 314 -13.93 2.25 14.51
C LEU A 314 -15.19 2.95 14.99
N THR A 315 -15.68 3.89 14.19
CA THR A 315 -17.04 4.40 14.35
C THR A 315 -17.99 3.40 13.70
N PHE A 316 -18.69 2.62 14.52
CA PHE A 316 -19.79 1.78 14.07
C PHE A 316 -21.11 2.52 14.33
N SER A 317 -21.77 3.02 13.29
CA SER A 317 -23.22 3.20 13.32
C SER A 317 -23.84 1.98 12.60
N LEU A 318 -24.29 1.01 13.38
CA LEU A 318 -25.13 -0.07 12.87
C LEU A 318 -26.55 0.50 12.71
N ASN A 319 -26.82 1.19 11.61
CA ASN A 319 -28.19 1.40 11.17
C ASN A 319 -28.56 0.22 10.26
N PHE A 320 -29.10 -0.82 10.89
CA PHE A 320 -29.88 -1.86 10.19
C PHE A 320 -31.27 -1.33 9.87
#